data_AF-A0A836LAH7-F1
#
_entry.id   AF-A0A836LAH7-F1
#
_cell.length_a   1.000
_cell.length_b   1.000
_cell.length_c   1.000
_cell.angle_alpha   90.00
_cell.angle_beta   90.00
_cell.angle_gamma   90.00
#
_symmetry.space_group_name_H-M   'P 1'
#
loop_
_entity.id
_entity.type
_entity.pdbx_description
1 polymer ?
#
loop_
_entity_poly.entity_id
_entity_poly.type
_entity_poly.pdbx_seq_one_letter_code
_entity_poly.pdbx_strand_id
1 'polypeptide(L)'
;MLRCLSRRLWYQFKDLKDKAILEKLRNTKLQQGTHPSEVDMEELARESGIAPSSSMNVADFVHEKETVLEMLQEQRMRRIARREAFLEWQAGQREKGAAHRLVRQSRKAEKYKRRHYHATSGRMLPLTLSPGEAPSEPRMLTSVPKGRISPKEFSGGSSIEKWHAIPLSLGKK
;
A
#
# COMPACT_ATOMS: atom_id res chain seq x y z
N MET A 1 17.72 -59.91 30.77
CA MET A 1 16.43 -59.52 30.16
C MET A 1 16.29 -58.02 30.23
N LEU A 2 16.17 -57.35 29.07
CA LEU A 2 15.43 -56.09 28.81
C LEU A 2 15.86 -55.63 27.42
N ARG A 3 15.07 -56.00 26.41
CA ARG A 3 15.25 -55.54 25.03
C ARG A 3 14.82 -54.08 24.97
N CYS A 4 15.77 -53.17 24.82
CA CYS A 4 15.51 -51.79 24.41
C CYS A 4 15.02 -51.82 22.95
N LEU A 5 13.74 -52.13 22.76
CA LEU A 5 13.07 -51.92 21.49
C LEU A 5 12.98 -50.42 21.30
N SER A 6 13.91 -49.88 20.52
CA SER A 6 13.80 -48.55 19.94
C SER A 6 12.42 -48.47 19.27
N ARG A 7 11.48 -47.75 19.90
CA ARG A 7 10.25 -47.32 19.26
C ARG A 7 10.67 -46.52 18.03
N ARG A 8 10.70 -47.17 16.86
CA ARG A 8 10.85 -46.48 15.58
C ARG A 8 9.65 -45.55 15.50
N LEU A 9 9.88 -44.26 15.72
CA LEU A 9 8.91 -43.23 15.40
C LEU A 9 8.65 -43.35 13.89
N TRP A 10 7.52 -43.94 13.52
CA TRP A 10 7.02 -43.92 12.15
C TRP A 10 6.73 -42.48 11.70
N TYR A 11 6.62 -41.55 12.65
CA TYR A 11 6.33 -40.15 12.41
C TYR A 11 7.61 -39.29 12.41
N GLN A 12 8.13 -39.02 11.22
CA GLN A 12 9.15 -38.00 11.00
C GLN A 12 8.44 -36.64 10.85
N PHE A 13 8.71 -35.70 11.75
CA PHE A 13 8.13 -34.35 11.68
C PHE A 13 8.46 -33.71 10.33
N LYS A 14 7.44 -33.41 9.52
CA LYS A 14 7.60 -32.75 8.22
C LYS A 14 7.58 -31.22 8.33
N ASP A 15 6.88 -30.67 9.33
CA ASP A 15 6.76 -29.22 9.60
C ASP A 15 7.04 -28.91 11.08
N LEU A 16 7.63 -27.74 11.34
CA LEU A 16 7.79 -27.18 12.68
C LEU A 16 6.45 -26.92 13.38
N LYS A 17 5.40 -26.63 12.61
CA LYS A 17 4.04 -26.46 13.16
C LYS A 17 3.48 -27.75 13.75
N ASP A 18 3.62 -28.85 13.03
CA ASP A 18 3.17 -30.16 13.48
C ASP A 18 3.90 -30.57 14.76
N LYS A 19 5.21 -30.31 14.83
CA LYS A 19 6.00 -30.50 16.05
C LYS A 19 5.47 -29.67 17.21
N ALA A 20 5.20 -28.38 17.00
CA ALA A 20 4.69 -27.50 18.04
C ALA A 20 3.29 -27.91 18.54
N ILE A 21 2.42 -28.42 17.65
CA ILE A 21 1.10 -28.95 18.01
C ILE A 21 1.25 -30.19 18.90
N LEU A 22 2.11 -31.13 18.50
CA LEU A 22 2.34 -32.36 19.25
C LEU A 22 3.03 -32.12 20.60
N GLU A 23 3.98 -31.20 20.66
CA GLU A 23 4.61 -30.79 21.93
C GLU A 23 3.60 -30.16 22.88
N LYS A 24 2.69 -29.31 22.38
CA LYS A 24 1.62 -28.73 23.20
C LYS A 24 0.72 -29.82 23.76
N LEU A 25 0.25 -30.74 22.92
CA LEU A 25 -0.60 -31.87 23.35
C LEU A 25 0.10 -32.77 24.37
N ARG A 26 1.37 -33.08 24.14
CA ARG A 26 2.20 -33.82 25.10
C ARG A 26 2.26 -33.10 26.44
N ASN A 27 2.54 -31.80 26.44
CA ASN A 27 2.61 -31.01 27.68
C ASN A 27 1.26 -30.97 28.39
N THR A 28 0.15 -30.90 27.66
CA THR A 28 -1.20 -30.97 28.24
C THR A 28 -1.46 -32.33 28.90
N LYS A 29 -1.10 -33.45 28.28
CA LYS A 29 -1.27 -34.80 28.86
C LYS A 29 -0.39 -34.99 30.10
N LEU A 30 0.84 -34.44 30.10
CA LEU A 30 1.70 -34.44 31.28
C LEU A 30 1.10 -33.62 32.43
N GLN A 31 0.49 -32.46 32.14
CA GLN A 31 -0.23 -31.66 33.14
C GLN A 31 -1.47 -32.36 33.68
N GLN A 32 -2.09 -33.25 32.90
CA GLN A 32 -3.21 -34.09 33.32
C GLN A 32 -2.78 -35.29 34.19
N GLY A 33 -1.49 -35.43 34.48
CA GLY A 33 -0.95 -36.48 35.37
C GLY A 33 -0.58 -37.78 34.66
N THR A 34 -0.58 -37.82 33.32
CA THR A 34 -0.12 -38.99 32.56
C THR A 34 1.39 -39.16 32.70
N HIS A 35 1.87 -40.37 32.93
CA HIS A 35 3.30 -40.62 33.10
C HIS A 35 4.05 -40.43 31.75
N PRO A 36 5.26 -39.84 31.73
CA PRO A 36 5.98 -39.55 30.48
C PRO A 36 6.23 -40.75 29.56
N SER A 37 6.26 -41.97 30.10
CA SER A 37 6.44 -43.21 29.33
C SER A 37 5.14 -43.75 28.70
N GLU A 38 3.99 -43.30 29.18
CA GLU A 38 2.66 -43.68 28.69
C GLU A 38 2.23 -42.80 27.51
N VAL A 39 2.88 -41.65 27.33
CA VAL A 39 2.60 -40.75 26.20
C VAL A 39 3.11 -41.39 24.91
N ASP A 40 2.21 -41.92 24.11
CA ASP A 40 2.51 -42.41 22.77
C ASP A 40 2.40 -41.29 21.72
N MET A 41 3.49 -41.02 21.03
CA MET A 41 3.55 -39.96 20.01
C MET A 41 2.67 -40.26 18.81
N GLU A 42 2.46 -41.55 18.49
CA GLU A 42 1.61 -41.96 17.38
C GLU A 42 0.12 -41.78 17.70
N GLU A 43 -0.28 -42.01 18.94
CA GLU A 43 -1.62 -41.70 19.42
C GLU A 43 -1.88 -40.19 19.41
N LEU A 44 -0.92 -39.38 19.88
CA LEU A 44 -1.04 -37.91 19.81
C LEU A 44 -1.15 -37.38 18.37
N ALA A 45 -0.43 -37.99 17.42
CA ALA A 45 -0.52 -37.63 16.00
C ALA A 45 -1.91 -37.93 15.41
N ARG A 46 -2.54 -39.02 15.85
CA ARG A 46 -3.91 -39.37 15.47
C ARG A 46 -4.94 -38.46 16.14
N GLU A 47 -4.80 -38.19 17.43
CA GLU A 47 -5.67 -37.27 18.18
C GLU A 47 -5.66 -35.85 17.59
N SER A 48 -4.50 -35.39 17.11
CA SER A 48 -4.34 -34.07 16.49
C SER A 48 -4.77 -33.99 15.03
N GLY A 49 -5.20 -35.10 14.42
CA GLY A 49 -5.56 -35.16 12.99
C GLY A 49 -4.37 -34.98 12.05
N ILE A 50 -3.15 -35.12 12.55
CA ILE A 50 -1.91 -35.03 11.77
C ILE A 50 -1.64 -36.37 11.06
N ALA A 51 -1.96 -37.48 11.72
CA ALA A 51 -1.94 -38.82 11.18
C ALA A 51 -3.37 -39.34 10.98
N PRO A 52 -3.61 -40.21 9.98
CA PRO A 52 -4.92 -40.81 9.75
C PRO A 52 -5.34 -41.66 10.95
N SER A 53 -6.64 -41.71 11.23
CA SER A 53 -7.20 -42.61 12.23
C SER A 53 -6.98 -44.06 11.81
N SER A 54 -6.91 -44.99 12.78
CA SER A 54 -6.62 -46.41 12.52
C SER A 54 -7.66 -47.10 11.61
N SER A 55 -8.82 -46.50 11.43
CA SER A 55 -9.91 -46.97 10.56
C SER A 55 -9.86 -46.37 9.15
N MET A 56 -8.97 -45.42 8.86
CA MET A 56 -8.99 -44.64 7.63
C MET A 56 -7.79 -44.97 6.73
N ASN A 57 -8.04 -45.11 5.44
CA ASN A 57 -7.01 -45.36 4.46
C ASN A 57 -6.11 -44.13 4.30
N VAL A 58 -4.79 -44.34 4.27
CA VAL A 58 -3.79 -43.27 4.16
C VAL A 58 -3.95 -42.48 2.85
N ALA A 59 -4.31 -43.16 1.76
CA ALA A 59 -4.51 -42.51 0.46
C ALA A 59 -5.67 -41.50 0.49
N ASP A 60 -6.79 -41.88 1.09
CA ASP A 60 -7.99 -41.05 1.19
C ASP A 60 -7.73 -39.84 2.10
N PHE A 61 -7.00 -40.04 3.20
CA PHE A 61 -6.59 -38.96 4.11
C PHE A 61 -5.69 -37.92 3.42
N VAL A 62 -4.74 -38.36 2.61
CA VAL A 62 -3.86 -37.45 1.86
C VAL A 62 -4.67 -36.67 0.83
N HIS A 63 -5.58 -37.35 0.12
CA HIS A 63 -6.42 -36.71 -0.89
C HIS A 63 -7.38 -35.67 -0.29
N GLU A 64 -8.01 -35.98 0.84
CA GLU A 64 -8.86 -35.03 1.56
C GLU A 64 -8.07 -33.81 2.03
N LYS A 65 -6.86 -34.02 2.58
CA LYS A 65 -5.97 -32.93 2.98
C LYS A 65 -5.61 -32.02 1.81
N GLU A 66 -5.24 -32.59 0.67
CA GLU A 66 -4.95 -31.85 -0.56
C GLU A 66 -6.17 -31.04 -1.02
N THR A 67 -7.34 -31.65 -1.05
CA THR A 67 -8.61 -30.99 -1.41
C THR A 67 -8.92 -29.81 -0.51
N VAL A 68 -8.73 -29.96 0.81
CA VAL A 68 -8.93 -28.88 1.78
C VAL A 68 -7.92 -27.74 1.56
N LEU A 69 -6.66 -28.06 1.27
CA LEU A 69 -5.63 -27.05 0.98
C LEU A 69 -5.94 -26.27 -0.30
N GLU A 70 -6.38 -26.96 -1.35
CA GLU A 70 -6.82 -26.34 -2.60
C GLU A 70 -8.01 -25.41 -2.38
N MET A 71 -9.03 -25.86 -1.64
CA MET A 71 -10.18 -25.04 -1.28
C MET A 71 -9.75 -23.77 -0.53
N LEU A 72 -8.84 -23.88 0.44
CA LEU A 72 -8.33 -22.73 1.18
C LEU A 72 -7.55 -21.76 0.29
N GLN A 73 -6.75 -22.27 -0.64
CA GLN A 73 -6.03 -21.47 -1.62
C GLN A 73 -7.02 -20.75 -2.55
N GLU A 74 -8.05 -21.44 -3.04
CA GLU A 74 -9.07 -20.84 -3.88
C GLU A 74 -9.82 -19.73 -3.15
N GLN A 75 -10.24 -19.96 -1.91
CA GLN A 75 -10.88 -18.94 -1.08
C GLN A 75 -9.98 -17.72 -0.86
N ARG A 76 -8.69 -17.94 -0.63
CA ARG A 76 -7.70 -16.85 -0.51
C ARG A 76 -7.63 -16.05 -1.81
N MET A 77 -7.52 -16.70 -2.95
CA MET A 77 -7.47 -16.03 -4.25
C MET A 77 -8.75 -15.25 -4.54
N ARG A 78 -9.93 -15.82 -4.24
CA ARG A 78 -11.22 -15.14 -4.36
C ARG A 78 -11.28 -13.88 -3.49
N ARG A 79 -10.74 -13.91 -2.26
CA ARG A 79 -10.68 -12.72 -1.38
C ARG A 79 -9.75 -11.64 -1.96
N ILE A 80 -8.60 -12.04 -2.50
CA ILE A 80 -7.64 -11.11 -3.13
C ILE A 80 -8.29 -10.46 -4.35
N ALA A 81 -8.88 -11.26 -5.26
CA ALA A 81 -9.53 -10.74 -6.46
C ALA A 81 -10.66 -9.74 -6.14
N ARG A 82 -11.49 -10.02 -5.12
CA ARG A 82 -12.52 -9.07 -4.66
C ARG A 82 -11.92 -7.76 -4.14
N ARG A 83 -10.81 -7.84 -3.40
CA ARG A 83 -10.11 -6.67 -2.88
C ARG A 83 -9.51 -5.85 -4.01
N GLU A 84 -8.89 -6.49 -4.99
CA GLU A 84 -8.31 -5.84 -6.17
C GLU A 84 -9.40 -5.13 -6.99
N ALA A 85 -10.51 -5.82 -7.28
CA ALA A 85 -11.65 -5.22 -7.96
C ALA A 85 -12.23 -4.00 -7.21
N PHE A 86 -12.31 -4.06 -5.88
CA PHE A 86 -12.74 -2.92 -5.07
C PHE A 86 -11.78 -1.74 -5.15
N LEU A 87 -10.47 -2.00 -5.12
CA LEU A 87 -9.44 -0.96 -5.23
C LEU A 87 -9.44 -0.30 -6.61
N GLU A 88 -9.58 -1.09 -7.68
CA GLU A 88 -9.74 -0.57 -9.04
C GLU A 88 -10.97 0.31 -9.17
N TRP A 89 -12.12 -0.14 -8.64
CA TRP A 89 -13.33 0.66 -8.61
C TRP A 89 -13.13 1.98 -7.85
N GLN A 90 -12.47 1.93 -6.69
CA GLN A 90 -12.17 3.12 -5.89
C GLN A 90 -11.22 4.08 -6.63
N ALA A 91 -10.20 3.55 -7.31
CA ALA A 91 -9.29 4.32 -8.15
C ALA A 91 -10.06 5.03 -9.27
N GLY A 92 -10.95 4.32 -9.97
CA GLY A 92 -11.82 4.90 -11.00
C GLY A 92 -12.72 6.03 -10.47
N GLN A 93 -13.24 5.94 -9.24
CA GLN A 93 -13.98 7.05 -8.62
C GLN A 93 -13.08 8.26 -8.32
N ARG A 94 -11.86 8.04 -7.83
CA ARG A 94 -10.89 9.12 -7.59
C ARG A 94 -10.48 9.82 -8.88
N GLU A 95 -10.27 9.06 -9.96
CA GLU A 95 -9.96 9.57 -11.29
C GLU A 95 -11.09 10.45 -11.84
N LYS A 96 -12.35 9.97 -11.77
CA LYS A 96 -13.52 10.77 -12.15
C LYS A 96 -13.59 12.10 -11.39
N GLY A 97 -13.36 12.05 -10.07
CA GLY A 97 -13.32 13.25 -9.23
C GLY A 97 -12.17 14.20 -9.58
N ALA A 98 -10.98 13.67 -9.86
CA ALA A 98 -9.82 14.46 -10.27
C ALA A 98 -10.04 15.13 -11.62
N ALA A 99 -10.53 14.38 -12.61
CA ALA A 99 -10.86 14.90 -13.94
C ALA A 99 -11.87 16.06 -13.85
N HIS A 100 -12.92 15.91 -13.04
CA HIS A 100 -13.91 16.97 -12.85
C HIS A 100 -13.32 18.24 -12.22
N ARG A 101 -12.40 18.09 -11.26
CA ARG A 101 -11.69 19.23 -10.66
C ARG A 101 -10.83 19.96 -11.70
N LEU A 102 -10.10 19.22 -12.54
CA LEU A 102 -9.29 19.80 -13.61
C LEU A 102 -10.16 20.55 -14.63
N VAL A 103 -11.29 19.99 -15.03
CA VAL A 103 -12.25 20.66 -15.94
C VAL A 103 -12.81 21.95 -15.32
N ARG A 104 -13.13 21.95 -14.01
CA ARG A 104 -13.57 23.17 -13.32
C ARG A 104 -12.47 24.23 -13.25
N GLN A 105 -11.24 23.79 -12.96
CA GLN A 105 -10.08 24.69 -12.91
C GLN A 105 -9.79 25.30 -14.28
N SER A 106 -9.82 24.51 -15.36
CA SER A 106 -9.59 25.01 -16.72
C SER A 106 -10.66 26.02 -17.14
N ARG A 107 -11.94 25.74 -16.89
CA ARG A 107 -13.05 26.68 -17.15
C ARG A 107 -12.91 27.97 -16.34
N LYS A 108 -12.50 27.88 -15.06
CA LYS A 108 -12.26 29.07 -14.23
C LYS A 108 -11.09 29.90 -14.77
N ALA A 109 -10.00 29.24 -15.15
CA ALA A 109 -8.83 29.90 -15.74
C ALA A 109 -9.18 30.58 -17.06
N GLU A 110 -9.95 29.93 -17.94
CA GLU A 110 -10.41 30.51 -19.19
C GLU A 110 -11.34 31.72 -18.97
N LYS A 111 -12.32 31.61 -18.06
CA LYS A 111 -13.20 32.71 -17.68
C LYS A 111 -12.39 33.90 -17.13
N TYR A 112 -11.38 33.63 -16.32
CA TYR A 112 -10.48 34.67 -15.82
C TYR A 112 -9.69 35.32 -16.96
N LYS A 113 -9.07 34.55 -17.85
CA LYS A 113 -8.35 35.08 -19.03
C LYS A 113 -9.22 35.99 -19.87
N ARG A 114 -10.45 35.57 -20.21
CA ARG A 114 -11.40 36.38 -20.98
C ARG A 114 -11.72 37.70 -20.26
N ARG A 115 -12.05 37.65 -18.97
CA ARG A 115 -12.35 38.85 -18.17
C ARG A 115 -11.14 39.78 -18.05
N HIS A 116 -9.97 39.22 -17.80
CA HIS A 116 -8.74 39.98 -17.62
C HIS A 116 -8.32 40.66 -18.93
N TYR A 117 -8.41 39.95 -20.07
CA TYR A 117 -8.15 40.51 -21.40
C TYR A 117 -9.02 41.74 -21.71
N HIS A 118 -10.31 41.68 -21.37
CA HIS A 118 -11.22 42.81 -21.57
C HIS A 118 -10.99 43.94 -20.54
N ALA A 119 -10.63 43.59 -19.30
CA ALA A 119 -10.30 44.58 -18.27
C ALA A 119 -8.98 45.32 -18.55
N THR A 120 -8.03 44.71 -19.26
CA THR A 120 -6.76 45.34 -19.68
C THR A 120 -6.84 45.99 -21.06
N SER A 121 -8.04 46.10 -21.65
CA SER A 121 -8.26 46.64 -23.02
C SER A 121 -7.34 45.99 -24.08
N GLY A 122 -7.02 44.70 -23.93
CA GLY A 122 -6.12 44.01 -24.86
C GLY A 122 -4.64 44.40 -24.77
N ARG A 123 -4.20 45.18 -23.77
CA ARG A 123 -2.76 45.36 -23.50
C ARG A 123 -2.16 44.03 -23.08
N MET A 124 -1.36 43.46 -23.97
CA MET A 124 -0.51 42.30 -23.68
C MET A 124 0.55 42.72 -22.66
N LEU A 125 0.61 42.03 -21.52
CA LEU A 125 1.72 42.21 -20.58
C LEU A 125 2.98 41.63 -21.25
N PRO A 126 4.09 42.39 -21.33
CA PRO A 126 5.36 41.87 -21.82
C PRO A 126 5.76 40.68 -20.94
N LEU A 127 5.92 39.50 -21.55
CA LEU A 127 6.59 38.39 -20.89
C LEU A 127 8.06 38.77 -20.79
N THR A 128 8.51 39.17 -19.60
CA THR A 128 9.95 39.28 -19.34
C THR A 128 10.54 37.89 -19.43
N LEU A 129 11.17 37.58 -20.55
CA LEU A 129 11.96 36.37 -20.73
C LEU A 129 13.05 36.37 -19.65
N SER A 130 13.26 35.21 -19.04
CA SER A 130 14.37 34.97 -18.11
C SER A 130 15.69 35.42 -18.76
N PRO A 131 16.63 36.02 -18.01
CA PRO A 131 17.89 36.51 -18.56
C PRO A 131 18.65 35.34 -19.21
N GLY A 132 18.67 35.29 -20.55
CA GLY A 132 19.27 34.19 -21.30
C GLY A 132 18.85 34.12 -22.77
N GLU A 133 17.68 34.65 -23.13
CA GLU A 133 17.26 34.81 -24.52
C GLU A 133 17.17 36.30 -24.84
N ALA A 134 18.11 36.80 -25.62
CA ALA A 134 18.14 38.18 -26.07
C ALA A 134 17.35 38.32 -27.38
N PRO A 135 16.35 39.22 -27.45
CA PRO A 135 15.96 39.85 -28.70
C PRO A 135 16.67 41.20 -28.84
N SER A 136 17.30 41.42 -29.99
CA SER A 136 17.97 42.66 -30.37
C SER A 136 17.01 43.86 -30.36
N GLU A 137 17.37 44.88 -29.58
CA GLU A 137 16.78 46.23 -29.53
C GLU A 137 16.60 46.85 -30.94
N PRO A 138 15.59 47.74 -31.09
CA PRO A 138 15.92 49.16 -31.03
C PRO A 138 14.94 50.01 -30.20
N ARG A 139 15.48 50.64 -29.15
CA ARG A 139 15.13 51.92 -28.50
C ARG A 139 14.00 52.73 -29.15
N MET A 140 13.08 53.22 -28.30
CA MET A 140 12.82 54.67 -28.11
C MET A 140 12.01 54.87 -26.81
N LEU A 141 12.55 55.73 -25.95
CA LEU A 141 11.95 56.23 -24.71
C LEU A 141 10.68 57.04 -25.02
N THR A 142 9.64 56.94 -24.19
CA THR A 142 8.92 58.11 -23.64
C THR A 142 7.80 57.74 -22.67
N SER A 143 7.75 58.54 -21.60
CA SER A 143 6.58 58.86 -20.75
C SER A 143 6.09 57.82 -19.72
N VAL A 144 6.60 58.02 -18.51
CA VAL A 144 6.00 57.62 -17.22
C VAL A 144 4.69 58.40 -17.00
N PRO A 145 3.57 57.75 -16.60
CA PRO A 145 2.56 58.40 -15.80
C PRO A 145 2.76 58.07 -14.32
N LYS A 146 2.87 59.13 -13.53
CA LYS A 146 3.06 59.18 -12.09
C LYS A 146 1.76 58.71 -11.41
N GLY A 147 1.66 57.45 -11.05
CA GLY A 147 0.58 56.90 -10.22
C GLY A 147 1.05 56.66 -8.79
N ARG A 148 1.02 57.71 -7.96
CA ARG A 148 1.35 57.64 -6.52
C ARG A 148 0.16 57.01 -5.79
N ILE A 149 0.20 55.70 -5.53
CA ILE A 149 -0.72 55.07 -4.58
C ILE A 149 0.08 54.78 -3.31
N SER A 150 -0.22 55.54 -2.26
CA SER A 150 0.31 55.31 -0.92
C SER A 150 -0.18 53.95 -0.40
N PRO A 151 0.69 53.10 0.17
CA PRO A 151 0.24 51.92 0.89
C PRO A 151 -0.41 52.40 2.20
N LYS A 152 -1.71 52.17 2.35
CA LYS A 152 -2.32 52.22 3.68
C LYS A 152 -2.27 50.80 4.21
N GLU A 153 -1.27 50.56 5.04
CA GLU A 153 -1.23 49.41 5.94
C GLU A 153 -2.46 49.46 6.85
N PHE A 154 -3.19 48.34 6.94
CA PHE A 154 -3.83 47.97 8.19
C PHE A 154 -3.79 46.45 8.37
N SER A 155 -2.87 46.08 9.25
CA SER A 155 -2.63 44.84 9.99
C SER A 155 -3.73 43.78 10.04
N GLY A 156 -3.31 42.52 9.87
CA GLY A 156 -4.08 41.35 10.29
C GLY A 156 -3.32 40.03 10.17
N GLY A 157 -2.38 39.78 11.09
CA GLY A 157 -2.17 38.42 11.63
C GLY A 157 -1.22 37.44 10.93
N SER A 158 -0.03 37.31 11.53
CA SER A 158 0.66 36.05 11.82
C SER A 158 1.51 35.32 10.76
N SER A 159 2.72 35.00 11.24
CA SER A 159 3.61 33.89 10.90
C SER A 159 4.44 33.95 9.61
N ILE A 160 5.71 34.29 9.82
CA ILE A 160 6.83 34.09 8.91
C ILE A 160 7.13 32.60 8.83
N GLU A 161 6.81 31.95 7.71
CA GLU A 161 7.47 30.70 7.32
C GLU A 161 8.33 30.93 6.08
N LYS A 162 9.65 30.89 6.31
CA LYS A 162 10.69 30.96 5.31
C LYS A 162 10.66 29.69 4.47
N TRP A 163 10.13 29.77 3.24
CA TRP A 163 10.32 28.72 2.26
C TRP A 163 11.72 28.85 1.65
N HIS A 164 12.67 28.09 2.19
CA HIS A 164 13.93 27.83 1.50
C HIS A 164 13.64 26.85 0.36
N ALA A 165 13.64 27.33 -0.89
CA ALA A 165 13.61 26.47 -2.05
C ALA A 165 14.98 25.77 -2.17
N ILE A 166 14.97 24.44 -2.10
CA ILE A 166 16.13 23.58 -2.38
C ILE A 166 16.28 23.50 -3.91
N PRO A 167 17.40 23.94 -4.51
CA PRO A 167 17.62 23.74 -5.94
C PRO A 167 18.10 22.30 -6.18
N LEU A 168 17.25 21.47 -6.78
CA LEU A 168 17.67 20.19 -7.36
C LEU A 168 18.31 20.47 -8.72
N SER A 169 19.64 20.49 -8.77
CA SER A 169 20.40 20.49 -10.02
C SER A 169 20.39 19.09 -10.63
N LEU A 170 19.56 18.87 -11.66
CA LEU A 170 19.71 17.75 -12.56
C LEU A 170 20.82 18.09 -13.57
N GLY A 171 22.03 17.62 -13.27
CA GLY A 171 23.12 17.62 -14.23
C GLY A 171 22.74 16.82 -15.47
N LYS A 172 22.94 17.41 -16.64
CA LYS A 172 22.96 16.66 -17.91
C LYS A 172 24.43 16.53 -18.34
N LYS A 173 24.77 15.29 -18.71
CA LYS A 173 26.03 14.88 -19.33
C LYS A 173 26.20 15.56 -20.68
#